data_AF-A0AAW5JPY3-F1
#
_entry.id   AF-A0AAW5JPY3-F1
#
_cell.length_a   1.000
_cell.length_b   1.000
_cell.length_c   1.000
_cell.angle_alpha   90.00
_cell.angle_beta   90.00
_cell.angle_gamma   90.00
#
_symmetry.space_group_name_H-M   'P 1'
#
loop_
_entity.id
_entity.type
_entity.pdbx_description
1 polymer ?
#
loop_
_entity_poly.entity_id
_entity_poly.type
_entity_poly.pdbx_seq_one_letter_code
_entity_poly.pdbx_strand_id
1 'polypeptide(L)'
;MDSILTSIKKLLGIAEEYEHFDPDIVMYINSAFSVLTQLGVGPEEGFRIEDASKTWSEFLYDDPRLEFAKTFIYLKVRLAFDPPLSSAVMEAINRQINELEWRINVTVDPD
;
A
#
# COMPACT_ATOMS: atom_id res chain seq x y z
N MET A 1 -1.12 1.37 -15.76
CA MET A 1 -0.57 1.51 -14.40
C MET A 1 -1.09 0.36 -13.57
N ASP A 2 -0.64 -0.84 -13.90
CA ASP A 2 -1.04 -2.05 -13.18
C ASP A 2 0.04 -2.49 -12.20
N SER A 3 1.29 -2.13 -12.48
CA SER A 3 2.43 -2.29 -11.58
C SER A 3 2.21 -1.55 -10.26
N ILE A 4 2.43 -2.29 -9.16
CA ILE A 4 2.32 -1.77 -7.80
C ILE A 4 3.37 -0.69 -7.56
N LEU A 5 4.65 -0.99 -7.83
CA LEU A 5 5.76 -0.07 -7.59
C LEU A 5 5.57 1.23 -8.38
N THR A 6 5.30 1.14 -9.69
CA THR A 6 5.07 2.32 -10.53
C THR A 6 3.88 3.15 -10.05
N SER A 7 2.80 2.50 -9.57
CA SER A 7 1.64 3.21 -9.03
C SER A 7 1.99 4.00 -7.76
N ILE A 8 2.73 3.39 -6.85
CA ILE A 8 3.14 4.05 -5.60
C ILE A 8 4.15 5.17 -5.88
N LYS A 9 5.14 4.96 -6.75
CA LYS A 9 6.09 6.00 -7.19
C LYS A 9 5.35 7.21 -7.75
N LYS A 10 4.38 6.99 -8.64
CA LYS A 10 3.56 8.07 -9.20
C LYS A 10 2.82 8.85 -8.11
N LEU A 11 2.24 8.18 -7.11
CA LEU A 11 1.52 8.84 -6.02
C LEU A 11 2.46 9.63 -5.09
N LEU A 12 3.72 9.21 -4.96
CA LEU A 12 4.78 9.95 -4.27
C LEU A 12 5.38 11.09 -5.12
N GLY A 13 4.98 11.22 -6.38
CA GLY A 13 5.53 12.23 -7.30
C GLY A 13 6.91 11.87 -7.86
N ILE A 14 7.29 10.59 -7.82
CA ILE A 14 8.56 10.08 -8.33
C ILE A 14 8.35 9.56 -9.76
N ALA A 15 9.23 9.98 -10.67
CA ALA A 15 9.21 9.51 -12.06
C ALA A 15 9.54 8.01 -12.12
N GLU A 16 8.94 7.29 -13.07
CA GLU A 16 9.07 5.83 -13.17
C GLU A 16 10.53 5.39 -13.38
N GLU A 17 11.26 6.14 -14.22
CA GLU A 17 12.67 5.94 -14.54
C GLU A 17 13.64 6.28 -13.40
N TYR A 18 13.16 6.92 -12.32
CA TYR A 18 14.00 7.30 -11.19
C TYR A 18 14.03 6.18 -10.15
N GLU A 19 15.01 5.30 -10.24
CA GLU A 19 15.07 4.05 -9.45
C GLU A 19 15.82 4.18 -8.12
N HIS A 20 16.40 5.35 -7.82
CA HIS A 20 17.25 5.53 -6.63
C HIS A 20 16.55 5.19 -5.30
N PHE A 21 15.24 5.43 -5.23
CA PHE A 21 14.42 5.16 -4.03
C PHE A 21 13.69 3.83 -4.09
N ASP A 22 13.82 3.06 -5.16
CA ASP A 22 13.05 1.83 -5.34
C ASP A 22 13.29 0.81 -4.23
N PRO A 23 14.53 0.58 -3.74
CA PRO A 23 14.76 -0.34 -2.63
C PRO A 23 13.98 0.05 -1.35
N ASP A 24 13.95 1.34 -1.02
CA ASP A 24 13.27 1.84 0.18
C ASP A 24 11.74 1.75 0.03
N ILE A 25 11.23 2.15 -1.13
CA ILE A 25 9.79 2.09 -1.43
C ILE A 25 9.31 0.64 -1.44
N VAL A 26 10.07 -0.28 -2.04
CA VAL A 26 9.79 -1.73 -2.04
C VAL A 26 9.74 -2.27 -0.61
N MET A 27 10.69 -1.90 0.25
CA MET A 27 10.69 -2.31 1.66
C MET A 27 9.41 -1.85 2.39
N TYR A 28 8.98 -0.61 2.20
CA TYR A 28 7.77 -0.09 2.83
C TYR A 28 6.48 -0.70 2.26
N ILE A 29 6.42 -0.93 0.95
CA ILE A 29 5.31 -1.63 0.30
C ILE A 29 5.17 -3.05 0.86
N ASN A 30 6.27 -3.81 0.94
CA ASN A 30 6.26 -5.19 1.47
C ASN A 30 5.85 -5.25 2.95
N SER A 31 6.20 -4.23 3.73
CA SER A 31 5.70 -4.09 5.11
C SER A 31 4.18 -3.88 5.15
N ALA A 32 3.63 -3.04 4.26
CA ALA A 32 2.20 -2.84 4.15
C ALA A 32 1.45 -4.09 3.65
N PHE A 33 2.03 -4.88 2.74
CA PHE A 33 1.48 -6.18 2.34
C PHE A 33 1.40 -7.14 3.51
N SER A 34 2.44 -7.22 4.34
CA SER A 34 2.45 -8.11 5.50
C SER A 34 1.29 -7.80 6.46
N VAL A 35 0.98 -6.51 6.67
CA VAL A 35 -0.18 -6.09 7.46
C VAL A 35 -1.49 -6.48 6.77
N LEU A 36 -1.61 -6.26 5.46
CA LEU A 36 -2.81 -6.63 4.70
C LEU A 36 -3.07 -8.14 4.70
N THR A 37 -2.04 -8.97 4.56
CA THR A 37 -2.15 -10.43 4.67
C THR A 37 -2.60 -10.85 6.07
N GLN A 38 -2.11 -10.21 7.13
CA GLN A 38 -2.60 -10.45 8.50
C GLN A 38 -4.08 -10.09 8.68
N LEU A 39 -4.57 -9.09 7.94
CA LEU A 39 -5.98 -8.74 7.93
C LEU A 39 -6.83 -9.70 7.09
N GLY A 40 -6.22 -10.57 6.27
CA GLY A 40 -6.93 -11.50 5.39
C GLY A 40 -6.99 -11.06 3.92
N VAL A 41 -6.19 -10.07 3.51
CA VAL A 41 -6.10 -9.61 2.11
C VAL A 41 -4.90 -10.24 1.38
N GLY A 42 -5.15 -10.76 0.19
CA GLY A 42 -4.13 -11.33 -0.69
C GLY A 42 -3.81 -12.79 -0.37
N PRO A 43 -2.68 -13.32 -0.86
CA PRO A 43 -2.28 -14.71 -0.65
C PRO A 43 -1.96 -15.04 0.82
N GLU A 44 -2.41 -16.20 1.31
CA GLU A 44 -2.17 -16.66 2.70
C GLU A 44 -0.68 -16.84 3.03
N GLU A 45 0.11 -17.28 2.06
CA GLU A 45 1.57 -17.44 2.19
C GLU A 45 2.33 -16.09 2.15
N GLY A 46 1.61 -14.99 2.02
CA GLY A 46 2.13 -13.64 1.88
C GLY A 46 2.38 -13.22 0.44
N PHE A 47 2.68 -11.93 0.27
CA PHE A 47 2.98 -11.31 -1.01
C PHE A 47 4.16 -10.35 -0.88
N ARG A 48 5.03 -10.32 -1.88
CA ARG A 48 6.13 -9.36 -1.94
C ARG A 48 6.41 -8.94 -3.37
N ILE A 49 6.98 -7.76 -3.50
CA ILE A 49 7.55 -7.25 -4.75
C ILE A 49 9.06 -7.10 -4.60
N GLU A 50 9.77 -7.23 -5.72
CA GLU A 50 11.21 -6.99 -5.83
C GLU A 50 11.51 -5.89 -6.86
N ASP A 51 10.58 -5.67 -7.80
CA ASP A 51 10.68 -4.71 -8.88
C ASP A 51 9.27 -4.28 -9.35
N ALA A 52 9.20 -3.63 -10.53
CA ALA A 52 7.96 -3.15 -11.13
C ALA A 52 7.13 -4.23 -11.87
N SER A 53 7.53 -5.50 -11.88
CA SER A 53 6.81 -6.56 -12.62
C SER A 53 5.47 -6.94 -11.99
N LYS A 54 5.36 -6.82 -10.67
CA LYS A 54 4.20 -7.26 -9.90
C LYS A 54 3.01 -6.30 -9.99
N THR A 55 1.83 -6.85 -10.27
CA THR A 55 0.61 -6.06 -10.47
C THR A 55 -0.37 -6.10 -9.31
N TRP A 56 -1.26 -5.11 -9.24
CA TRP A 56 -2.34 -5.08 -8.25
C TRP A 56 -3.29 -6.28 -8.39
N SER A 57 -3.56 -6.73 -9.60
CA SER A 57 -4.40 -7.90 -9.87
C SER A 57 -3.82 -9.19 -9.30
N GLU A 58 -2.48 -9.35 -9.33
CA GLU A 58 -1.81 -10.49 -8.68
C GLU A 58 -2.01 -10.52 -7.17
N PHE A 59 -2.15 -9.35 -6.53
CA PHE A 59 -2.31 -9.26 -5.08
C PHE A 59 -3.79 -9.26 -4.63
N LEU A 60 -4.66 -8.52 -5.32
CA LEU A 60 -6.07 -8.32 -4.94
C LEU A 60 -7.04 -9.25 -5.68
N TYR A 61 -6.57 -10.07 -6.61
CA TYR A 61 -7.39 -10.95 -7.45
C TYR A 61 -8.52 -10.22 -8.18
N ASP A 62 -8.28 -8.95 -8.55
CA ASP A 62 -9.26 -8.04 -9.15
C ASP A 62 -10.56 -7.84 -8.34
N ASP A 63 -10.54 -8.06 -7.01
CA ASP A 63 -11.70 -7.79 -6.16
C ASP A 63 -11.94 -6.27 -6.01
N PRO A 64 -13.00 -5.71 -6.62
CA PRO A 64 -13.24 -4.27 -6.59
C PRO A 64 -13.59 -3.76 -5.18
N ARG A 65 -13.98 -4.66 -4.27
CA ARG A 65 -14.29 -4.30 -2.88
C ARG A 65 -13.02 -3.95 -2.10
N LEU A 66 -11.86 -4.44 -2.52
CA LEU A 66 -10.58 -4.23 -1.83
C LEU A 66 -9.73 -3.09 -2.43
N GLU A 67 -10.29 -2.28 -3.33
CA GLU A 67 -9.58 -1.15 -3.96
C GLU A 67 -8.96 -0.17 -2.95
N PHE A 68 -9.57 -0.02 -1.77
CA PHE A 68 -9.01 0.80 -0.69
C PHE A 68 -7.63 0.31 -0.17
N ALA A 69 -7.26 -0.96 -0.41
CA ALA A 69 -5.96 -1.50 -0.03
C ALA A 69 -4.83 -0.76 -0.75
N LYS A 70 -5.07 -0.30 -2.00
CA LYS A 70 -4.11 0.51 -2.76
C LYS A 70 -3.83 1.84 -2.06
N THR A 71 -4.89 2.51 -1.60
CA THR A 71 -4.79 3.76 -0.84
C THR A 71 -4.12 3.53 0.52
N PHE A 72 -4.45 2.43 1.20
CA PHE A 72 -3.82 2.06 2.47
C PHE A 72 -2.30 1.90 2.33
N ILE A 73 -1.86 1.12 1.32
CA ILE A 73 -0.43 0.92 1.04
C ILE A 73 0.23 2.26 0.74
N TYR A 74 -0.36 3.09 -0.13
CA TYR A 74 0.17 4.41 -0.43
C TYR A 74 0.35 5.28 0.81
N LEU A 75 -0.66 5.39 1.68
CA LEU A 75 -0.58 6.23 2.87
C LEU A 75 0.47 5.73 3.87
N LYS A 76 0.59 4.41 4.06
CA LYS A 76 1.65 3.80 4.89
C LYS A 76 3.04 4.09 4.31
N VAL A 77 3.23 3.89 3.00
CA VAL A 77 4.50 4.14 2.33
C VAL A 77 4.86 5.62 2.39
N ARG A 78 3.93 6.52 2.07
CA ARG A 78 4.13 7.97 2.15
C ARG A 78 4.59 8.40 3.54
N LEU A 79 3.92 7.91 4.58
CA LEU A 79 4.26 8.28 5.96
C LEU A 79 5.65 7.78 6.37
N ALA A 80 6.06 6.60 5.91
CA ALA A 80 7.38 6.04 6.21
C ALA A 80 8.51 6.70 5.40
N PHE A 81 8.25 7.00 4.13
CA PHE A 81 9.24 7.50 3.18
C PHE A 81 9.50 9.01 3.33
N ASP A 82 8.44 9.82 3.39
CA ASP A 82 8.53 11.29 3.53
C ASP A 82 7.45 11.80 4.51
N PRO A 83 7.67 11.59 5.83
CA PRO A 83 6.71 12.00 6.83
C PRO A 83 6.52 13.53 6.83
N PRO A 84 5.27 14.02 6.86
CA PRO A 84 5.02 15.45 6.89
C PRO A 84 5.52 16.05 8.22
N LEU A 85 6.19 17.21 8.14
CA LEU A 85 6.62 17.96 9.33
C LEU A 85 5.45 18.48 10.17
N SER A 86 4.28 18.63 9.56
CA SER A 86 3.06 19.06 10.25
C SER A 86 2.43 17.89 10.99
N SER A 87 2.37 18.00 12.33
CA SER A 87 1.70 17.02 13.19
C SER A 87 0.21 16.87 12.86
N ALA A 88 -0.47 17.96 12.48
CA ALA A 88 -1.87 17.92 12.08
C ALA A 88 -2.09 17.11 10.79
N VAL A 89 -1.19 17.24 9.80
CA VAL A 89 -1.25 16.44 8.57
C VAL A 89 -0.93 14.97 8.86
N MET A 90 0.07 14.72 9.70
CA MET A 90 0.41 13.36 10.14
C MET A 90 -0.77 12.67 10.84
N GLU A 91 -1.45 13.38 11.75
CA GLU A 91 -2.64 12.86 12.43
C GLU A 91 -3.79 12.58 11.45
N ALA A 92 -4.03 13.47 10.49
CA ALA A 92 -5.05 13.27 9.47
C ALA A 92 -4.77 12.05 8.57
N ILE A 93 -3.50 11.79 8.24
CA ILE A 93 -3.10 10.58 7.49
C ILE A 93 -3.30 9.34 8.35
N ASN A 94 -2.88 9.35 9.61
CA ASN A 94 -3.05 8.21 10.52
C ASN A 94 -4.53 7.87 10.74
N ARG A 95 -5.42 8.86 10.87
CA ARG A 95 -6.86 8.62 10.96
C ARG A 95 -7.43 7.96 9.70
N GLN A 96 -6.97 8.37 8.52
CA GLN A 96 -7.35 7.72 7.26
C GLN A 96 -6.84 6.28 7.22
N ILE A 97 -5.58 6.02 7.59
CA ILE A 97 -5.02 4.66 7.64
C ILE A 97 -5.87 3.76 8.55
N ASN A 98 -6.22 4.24 9.75
CA ASN A 98 -7.04 3.47 10.70
C ASN A 98 -8.46 3.19 10.16
N GLU A 99 -9.08 4.17 9.51
CA GLU A 99 -10.39 3.95 8.86
C GLU A 99 -10.30 2.91 7.74
N LEU A 100 -9.28 3.01 6.89
CA LEU A 100 -9.06 2.05 5.81
C LEU A 100 -8.81 0.64 6.36
N GLU A 101 -7.99 0.50 7.40
CA GLU A 101 -7.73 -0.77 8.08
C GLU A 101 -9.02 -1.41 8.60
N TRP A 102 -9.88 -0.62 9.24
CA TRP A 102 -11.19 -1.10 9.69
C TRP A 102 -12.09 -1.52 8.52
N ARG A 103 -12.15 -0.72 7.44
CA ARG A 103 -12.95 -1.06 6.25
C ARG A 103 -12.46 -2.33 5.55
N ILE A 104 -11.13 -2.51 5.48
CA ILE A 104 -10.49 -3.72 4.97
C ILE A 104 -10.97 -4.91 5.80
N ASN A 105 -10.82 -4.84 7.12
CA ASN A 105 -11.18 -5.91 8.04
C ASN A 105 -12.66 -6.32 7.90
N VAL A 106 -13.59 -5.35 7.87
CA VAL A 106 -15.03 -5.61 7.66
C VAL A 106 -15.33 -6.25 6.30
N THR A 107 -14.50 -5.97 5.27
CA THR A 107 -14.74 -6.50 3.92
C THR A 107 -14.27 -7.95 3.77
N VAL A 108 -13.18 -8.30 4.43
CA VAL A 108 -12.59 -9.65 4.39
C VAL A 108 -13.21 -10.61 5.40
N ASP A 109 -13.69 -10.07 6.53
CA ASP A 109 -14.43 -10.81 7.55
C ASP A 109 -15.77 -10.10 7.87
N PRO A 110 -16.74 -10.12 6.94
CA PRO A 110 -18.08 -9.64 7.21
C PRO A 110 -18.83 -10.66 8.06
N ASP A 111 -19.25 -10.27 9.27
CA ASP A 111 -20.14 -11.06 10.15
C ASP A 111 -21.29 -11.77 9.39
#